data_AF-A0AAV4AAB9-F1
#
_entry.id   AF-A0AAV4AAB9-F1
#
_cell.length_a   1.000
_cell.length_b   1.000
_cell.length_c   1.000
_cell.angle_alpha   90.00
_cell.angle_beta   90.00
_cell.angle_gamma   90.00
#
_symmetry.space_group_name_H-M   'P 1'
#
loop_
_entity.id
_entity.type
_entity.pdbx_description
1 polymer ?
#
loop_
_entity_poly.entity_id
_entity_poly.type
_entity_poly.pdbx_seq_one_letter_code
_entity_poly.pdbx_strand_id
1 'polypeptide(L)'
;MLGFQEGEHGLRLGQVRERRRVYKSSFEQQLKAKAREKKIAAARGKARQEKEAEEVIVVMLESLAGTGHRLFRQRPKVGEKLEFLYRDPFVQEKVLYREVKKVKTIRSK
;
A
#
# COMPACT_ATOMS: atom_id res chain seq x y z
N MET A 1 8.31 47.50 62.99
CA MET A 1 8.70 46.09 62.76
C MET A 1 7.45 45.24 62.91
N LEU A 2 6.88 44.74 61.80
CA LEU A 2 6.07 43.52 61.79
C LEU A 2 6.32 42.87 60.42
N GLY A 3 6.89 41.66 60.47
CA GLY A 3 7.45 40.94 59.33
C GLY A 3 6.37 40.49 58.36
N PHE A 4 6.63 40.74 57.08
CA PHE A 4 5.91 40.15 55.96
C PHE A 4 6.24 38.65 55.94
N GLN A 5 5.26 37.79 56.25
CA GLN A 5 5.38 36.35 56.03
C GLN A 5 5.25 36.09 54.53
N GLU A 6 6.39 36.08 53.83
CA GLU A 6 6.47 35.53 52.48
C GLU A 6 6.59 34.00 52.58
N GLY A 7 5.44 33.34 52.66
CA GLY A 7 5.35 31.89 52.64
C GLY A 7 4.21 31.44 51.75
N GLU A 8 4.51 30.57 50.79
CA GLU A 8 3.55 29.66 50.14
C GLU A 8 2.80 30.12 48.87
N HIS A 9 3.45 30.83 47.94
CA HIS A 9 2.91 30.94 46.56
C HIS A 9 3.84 30.43 45.44
N GLY A 10 5.05 29.98 45.76
CA GLY A 10 6.02 29.49 44.77
C GLY A 10 5.80 28.06 44.25
N LEU A 11 5.06 27.21 44.99
CA LEU A 11 5.02 25.76 44.73
C LEU A 11 3.98 25.32 43.67
N ARG A 12 3.06 26.20 43.24
CA ARG A 12 2.03 25.84 42.24
C ARG A 12 2.48 26.04 40.78
N LEU A 13 3.42 26.94 40.50
CA LEU A 13 3.83 27.25 39.11
C LEU A 13 4.82 26.24 38.51
N GLY A 14 5.68 25.63 39.35
CA GLY A 14 6.55 24.53 38.93
C GLY A 14 5.76 23.30 38.49
N GLN A 15 4.74 22.93 39.28
CA GLN A 15 3.85 21.80 39.00
C GLN A 15 3.03 21.97 37.70
N VAL A 16 2.63 23.20 37.35
CA VAL A 16 1.89 23.49 36.09
C VAL A 16 2.81 23.40 34.86
N ARG A 17 4.08 23.84 34.97
CA ARG A 17 5.09 23.73 33.89
C ARG A 17 5.54 22.29 33.67
N GLU A 18 5.75 21.52 34.73
CA GLU A 18 6.11 20.09 34.65
C GLU A 18 4.97 19.25 34.09
N ARG A 19 3.72 19.46 34.52
CA ARG A 19 2.55 18.77 33.95
C ARG A 19 2.40 19.03 32.44
N ARG A 20 2.65 20.27 31.97
CA ARG A 20 2.67 20.59 30.52
C ARG A 20 3.79 19.87 29.76
N ARG A 21 4.95 19.65 30.37
CA ARG A 21 6.08 18.91 29.76
C ARG A 21 5.78 17.42 29.64
N VAL A 22 5.23 16.82 30.69
CA VAL A 22 4.87 15.39 30.75
C VAL A 22 3.74 15.04 29.78
N TYR A 23 2.74 15.92 29.64
CA TYR A 23 1.63 15.68 28.69
C TYR A 23 2.09 15.80 27.23
N LYS A 24 2.97 16.77 26.92
CA LYS A 24 3.56 16.91 25.57
C LYS A 24 4.45 15.73 25.21
N SER A 25 5.25 15.22 26.15
CA SER A 25 6.11 14.05 25.90
C SER A 25 5.29 12.78 25.67
N SER A 26 4.21 12.57 26.42
CA SER A 26 3.29 11.43 26.22
C SER A 26 2.57 11.50 24.85
N PHE A 27 2.08 12.68 24.45
CA PHE A 27 1.43 12.85 23.14
C PHE A 27 2.41 12.68 21.96
N GLU A 28 3.64 13.22 22.07
CA GLU A 28 4.69 13.00 21.08
C GLU A 28 5.10 11.53 20.99
N GLN A 29 5.16 10.81 22.13
CA GLN A 29 5.41 9.37 22.16
C GLN A 29 4.29 8.60 21.46
N GLN A 30 3.03 8.96 21.70
CA GLN A 30 1.89 8.36 21.01
C GLN A 30 1.91 8.63 19.49
N LEU A 31 2.24 9.84 19.06
CA LEU A 31 2.39 10.17 17.64
C LEU A 31 3.53 9.39 16.98
N LYS A 32 4.69 9.28 17.65
CA LYS A 32 5.83 8.48 17.19
C LYS A 32 5.49 7.00 17.12
N ALA A 33 4.76 6.47 18.10
CA ALA A 33 4.28 5.09 18.11
C ALA A 33 3.34 4.82 16.92
N LYS A 34 2.31 5.66 16.72
CA LYS A 34 1.40 5.57 15.57
C LYS A 34 2.13 5.66 14.22
N ALA A 35 3.11 6.55 14.11
CA ALA A 35 3.93 6.67 12.90
C ALA A 35 4.78 5.41 12.64
N ARG A 36 5.35 4.83 13.70
CA ARG A 36 6.11 3.57 13.61
C ARG A 36 5.22 2.39 13.22
N GLU A 37 4.04 2.27 13.80
CA GLU A 37 3.04 1.27 13.42
C GLU A 37 2.64 1.41 11.96
N LYS A 38 2.35 2.64 11.49
CA LYS A 38 2.04 2.92 10.09
C LYS A 38 3.17 2.52 9.14
N LYS A 39 4.44 2.75 9.53
CA LYS A 39 5.62 2.29 8.76
C LYS A 39 5.73 0.77 8.71
N ILE A 40 5.51 0.09 9.84
CA ILE A 40 5.54 -1.39 9.90
C ILE A 40 4.41 -1.98 9.03
N ALA A 41 3.21 -1.41 9.08
CA ALA A 41 2.09 -1.82 8.25
C ALA A 41 2.40 -1.63 6.74
N ALA A 42 2.96 -0.49 6.37
CA ALA A 42 3.38 -0.22 4.98
C ALA A 42 4.48 -1.19 4.50
N ALA A 43 5.47 -1.48 5.34
CA ALA A 43 6.54 -2.45 5.01
C ALA A 43 6.00 -3.87 4.82
N ARG A 44 5.06 -4.30 5.68
CA ARG A 44 4.36 -5.60 5.53
C ARG A 44 3.54 -5.66 4.24
N GLY A 45 2.86 -4.57 3.89
CA GLY A 45 2.12 -4.46 2.63
C GLY A 45 3.02 -4.60 1.40
N LYS A 46 4.17 -3.90 1.40
CA LYS A 46 5.14 -3.95 0.31
C LYS A 46 5.75 -5.35 0.12
N ALA A 47 6.19 -5.99 1.21
CA ALA A 47 6.75 -7.34 1.15
C ALA A 47 5.75 -8.40 0.65
N ARG A 48 4.45 -8.22 0.94
CA ARG A 48 3.40 -9.12 0.44
C ARG A 48 3.15 -8.92 -1.06
N GLN A 49 3.12 -7.67 -1.54
CA GLN A 49 2.95 -7.38 -2.96
C GLN A 49 4.12 -7.91 -3.80
N GLU A 50 5.36 -7.76 -3.32
CA GLU A 50 6.56 -8.29 -3.99
C GLU A 50 6.50 -9.82 -4.13
N LYS A 51 6.16 -10.53 -3.04
CA LYS A 51 5.99 -12.01 -3.08
C LYS A 51 4.86 -12.46 -4.03
N GLU A 52 3.75 -11.72 -4.07
CA GLU A 52 2.65 -12.06 -4.99
C GLU A 52 2.97 -11.67 -6.44
N ALA A 53 3.84 -10.68 -6.67
CA ALA A 53 4.31 -10.29 -8.01
C ALA A 53 5.23 -11.33 -8.65
N GLU A 54 5.95 -12.12 -7.85
CA GLU A 54 6.76 -13.26 -8.32
C GLU A 54 5.89 -14.39 -8.91
N GLU A 55 4.61 -14.51 -8.51
CA GLU A 55 3.72 -15.50 -9.12
C GLU A 55 3.34 -15.07 -10.54
N VAL A 56 3.62 -15.92 -11.53
CA VAL A 56 3.23 -15.70 -12.93
C VAL A 56 1.90 -16.41 -13.20
N ILE A 57 1.01 -15.79 -13.97
CA ILE A 57 -0.25 -16.40 -14.40
C ILE A 57 -0.34 -16.45 -15.93
N VAL A 58 -1.00 -17.49 -16.43
CA VAL A 58 -1.41 -17.59 -17.83
C VAL A 58 -2.81 -17.03 -17.97
N VAL A 59 -2.97 -16.09 -18.89
CA VAL A 59 -4.23 -15.43 -19.21
C VAL A 59 -4.63 -15.72 -20.65
N MET A 60 -5.93 -15.79 -20.88
CA MET A 60 -6.53 -15.89 -22.20
C MET A 60 -7.00 -14.51 -22.62
N LEU A 61 -6.53 -14.07 -23.79
CA LEU A 61 -6.97 -12.86 -24.44
C LEU A 61 -7.87 -13.18 -25.62
N GLU A 62 -8.77 -12.27 -25.92
CA GLU A 62 -9.67 -12.36 -27.05
C GLU A 62 -9.60 -11.08 -27.89
N SER A 63 -9.73 -11.25 -29.21
CA SER A 63 -9.78 -10.16 -30.17
C SER A 63 -11.03 -9.30 -29.96
N LEU A 64 -10.87 -7.98 -29.88
CA LEU A 64 -12.00 -7.05 -29.80
C LEU A 64 -12.69 -6.83 -31.15
N ALA A 65 -12.18 -7.41 -32.25
CA ALA A 65 -12.87 -7.38 -33.53
C ALA A 65 -14.11 -8.29 -33.59
N GLY A 66 -14.39 -9.05 -32.52
CA GLY A 66 -15.57 -9.93 -32.44
C GLY A 66 -15.42 -11.25 -33.22
N THR A 67 -14.21 -11.61 -33.64
CA THR A 67 -13.91 -12.84 -34.39
C THR A 67 -13.84 -14.09 -33.52
N GLY A 68 -13.74 -13.92 -32.20
CA GLY A 68 -13.53 -15.00 -31.25
C GLY A 68 -12.12 -15.59 -31.27
N HIS A 69 -11.18 -15.00 -32.01
CA HIS A 69 -9.78 -15.43 -32.00
C HIS A 69 -9.16 -15.19 -30.62
N ARG A 70 -8.50 -16.23 -30.08
CA ARG A 70 -7.99 -16.25 -28.70
C ARG A 70 -6.51 -16.56 -28.66
N LEU A 71 -5.83 -15.94 -27.71
CA LEU A 71 -4.39 -16.10 -27.48
C LEU A 71 -4.12 -16.32 -25.99
N PHE A 72 -3.06 -17.07 -25.68
CA PHE A 72 -2.60 -17.26 -24.32
C PHE A 72 -1.28 -16.53 -24.10
N ARG A 73 -1.18 -15.78 -23.00
CA ARG A 73 0.05 -15.07 -22.60
C ARG A 73 0.29 -15.21 -21.11
N GLN A 74 1.55 -15.04 -20.73
CA GLN A 74 1.95 -15.00 -19.33
C GLN A 74 2.05 -13.54 -18.87
N ARG A 75 1.64 -13.28 -17.63
CA ARG A 75 1.86 -12.00 -16.96
C ARG A 75 2.10 -12.18 -15.47
N PRO A 76 2.74 -11.21 -14.78
CA PRO A 76 2.75 -11.17 -13.32
C PRO A 76 1.32 -11.18 -12.77
N LYS A 77 1.09 -11.88 -11.66
CA LYS A 77 -0.22 -11.96 -11.00
C LYS A 77 -0.68 -10.59 -10.51
N VAL A 78 0.24 -9.84 -9.90
CA VAL A 78 0.03 -8.48 -9.43
C VAL A 78 0.31 -7.51 -10.57
N GLY A 79 -0.72 -6.82 -11.04
CA GLY A 79 -0.62 -5.86 -12.15
C GLY A 79 -1.97 -5.63 -12.82
N GLU A 80 -1.95 -4.78 -13.83
CA GLU A 80 -3.12 -4.49 -14.66
C GLU A 80 -3.41 -5.64 -15.63
N LYS A 81 -4.64 -5.65 -16.16
CA LYS A 81 -5.05 -6.60 -17.19
C LYS A 81 -4.26 -6.36 -18.47
N LEU A 82 -3.91 -7.44 -19.17
CA LEU A 82 -3.09 -7.33 -20.37
C LEU A 82 -3.93 -6.86 -21.58
N GLU A 83 -3.46 -5.82 -22.26
CA GLU A 83 -4.06 -5.28 -23.48
C GLU A 83 -2.95 -4.96 -24.49
N PHE A 84 -3.06 -5.48 -25.73
CA PHE A 84 -2.06 -5.22 -26.78
C PHE A 84 -2.62 -5.37 -28.19
N LEU A 85 -1.95 -4.73 -29.15
CA LEU A 85 -2.27 -4.86 -30.57
C LEU A 85 -1.60 -6.10 -31.16
N TYR A 86 -2.38 -6.95 -31.82
CA TYR A 86 -1.87 -8.14 -32.52
C TYR A 86 -2.67 -8.42 -33.77
N ARG A 87 -2.07 -9.16 -34.71
CA ARG A 87 -2.73 -9.49 -35.97
C ARG A 87 -3.80 -10.55 -35.73
N ASP A 88 -5.03 -10.23 -36.08
CA ASP A 88 -6.12 -11.20 -36.13
C ASP A 88 -6.14 -11.89 -37.50
N PRO A 89 -6.06 -13.22 -37.58
CA PRO A 89 -6.04 -13.93 -38.87
C PRO A 89 -7.36 -13.79 -39.66
N PHE A 90 -8.48 -13.52 -38.99
CA PHE A 90 -9.79 -13.41 -39.65
C PHE A 90 -10.02 -12.02 -40.25
N VAL A 91 -9.57 -10.97 -39.57
CA VAL A 91 -9.62 -9.59 -40.09
C VAL A 91 -8.39 -9.28 -40.96
N GLN A 92 -7.32 -10.06 -40.81
CA GLN A 92 -6.00 -9.87 -41.43
C GLN A 92 -5.27 -8.57 -41.03
N GLU A 93 -5.82 -7.81 -40.09
CA GLU A 93 -5.31 -6.54 -39.58
C GLU A 93 -4.85 -6.62 -38.12
N LYS A 94 -4.18 -5.58 -37.63
CA LYS A 94 -3.80 -5.44 -36.22
C LYS A 94 -4.99 -4.90 -35.42
N VAL A 95 -5.45 -5.69 -34.47
CA VAL A 95 -6.60 -5.36 -33.60
C VAL A 95 -6.19 -5.47 -32.13
N LEU A 96 -6.98 -4.83 -31.27
CA LEU A 96 -6.74 -4.87 -29.83
C LEU A 96 -7.21 -6.22 -29.25
N TYR A 97 -6.33 -6.86 -28.50
CA TYR A 97 -6.62 -8.05 -27.70
C TYR A 97 -6.73 -7.66 -26.25
N ARG A 98 -7.77 -8.16 -25.57
CA ARG A 98 -8.01 -7.88 -24.15
C ARG A 98 -8.09 -9.17 -23.34
N GLU A 99 -7.54 -9.14 -22.14
CA GLU A 99 -7.64 -10.25 -21.17
C GLU A 99 -9.10 -10.52 -20.80
N VAL A 100 -9.56 -11.74 -21.09
CA VAL A 100 -10.91 -12.22 -20.77
C VAL A 100 -10.89 -12.98 -19.44
N LYS A 101 -9.99 -13.95 -19.31
CA LYS A 101 -9.92 -14.80 -18.11
C LYS A 101 -8.52 -15.27 -17.80
N LYS A 102 -8.28 -15.51 -16.52
CA LYS A 102 -7.14 -16.28 -16.03
C LYS A 102 -7.37 -17.76 -16.31
N VAL A 103 -6.33 -18.44 -16.79
CA VAL A 103 -6.35 -19.87 -17.10
C VAL A 103 -5.65 -20.67 -16.01
N LYS A 104 -4.42 -20.29 -15.65
CA LYS A 104 -3.60 -21.05 -14.69
C LYS A 104 -2.62 -20.14 -13.96
N THR A 105 -2.25 -20.51 -12.73
CA THR A 105 -1.10 -19.93 -12.01
C THR A 105 0.11 -20.84 -12.21
N ILE A 106 1.24 -20.25 -12.60
CA ILE A 106 2.54 -20.92 -12.66
C ILE A 106 3.30 -20.52 -11.40
N ARG A 107 3.64 -21.50 -10.57
CA ARG A 107 4.54 -21.31 -9.43
C ARG A 107 5.90 -21.86 -9.83
N SER A 108 6.95 -21.04 -9.78
CA SER A 108 8.32 -21.55 -9.77
C SER A 108 8.53 -22.29 -8.45
N LYS A 109 9.08 -23.51 -8.52
CA LYS A 109 9.34 -24.37 -7.37
C LYS A 109 10.71 -24.06 -6.78
#